data_AF-A0A1Y1IMX8-F1
#
_entry.id   AF-A0A1Y1IMX8-F1
#
_cell.length_a   1.000
_cell.length_b   1.000
_cell.length_c   1.000
_cell.angle_alpha   90.00
_cell.angle_beta   90.00
_cell.angle_gamma   90.00
#
_symmetry.space_group_name_H-M   'P 1'
#
loop_
_entity.id
_entity.type
_entity.pdbx_description
1 polymer ?
#
loop_
_entity_poly.entity_id
_entity_poly.type
_entity_poly.pdbx_seq_one_letter_code
_entity_poly.pdbx_strand_id
1 'polypeptide(L)'
;MDAGCELHGYSSDVTRSWPVAGTFTPDQARVYSAVLSVWRACLALCRPGRTLHDIHATSVALLTSAMKEFGAPLSSRLPHTQPYTRFYAHSVGHWLGMDTHDCATVSLTTPLQPGVVLALEPGLYFPAHPDTPAWLWDIGIRIEDDVLITDGEPEVLSQGVPREKDDVEALLHDMAAAAGRGSP
;
A
#
# COMPACT_ATOMS: atom_id res chain seq x y z
N MET A 1 -8.29 4.59 -4.54
CA MET A 1 -7.99 5.13 -5.88
C MET A 1 -6.54 4.88 -6.14
N ASP A 2 -6.24 4.36 -7.32
CA ASP A 2 -4.91 4.10 -7.82
C ASP A 2 -4.76 4.92 -9.10
N ALA A 3 -3.83 5.86 -9.08
CA ALA A 3 -3.68 6.81 -10.17
C ALA A 3 -2.24 7.35 -10.23
N GLY A 4 -1.76 7.44 -11.46
CA GLY A 4 -0.48 8.03 -11.83
C GLY A 4 -0.64 9.11 -12.88
N CYS A 5 0.40 9.91 -13.06
CA CYS A 5 0.55 10.79 -14.21
C CYS A 5 1.82 10.43 -14.98
N GLU A 6 1.88 10.85 -16.24
CA GLU A 6 3.11 10.80 -17.03
C GLU A 6 3.60 12.23 -17.26
N LEU A 7 4.86 12.50 -16.92
CA LEU A 7 5.51 13.79 -17.16
C LEU A 7 6.89 13.57 -17.78
N HIS A 8 7.10 14.16 -18.96
CA HIS A 8 8.34 14.00 -19.74
C HIS A 8 8.72 12.52 -19.99
N GLY A 9 7.70 11.65 -20.11
CA GLY A 9 7.89 10.21 -20.31
C GLY A 9 8.21 9.41 -19.06
N TYR A 10 8.14 10.00 -17.86
CA TYR A 10 8.24 9.28 -16.59
C TYR A 10 6.87 9.16 -15.92
N SER A 11 6.60 8.00 -15.33
CA SER A 11 5.37 7.67 -14.60
C SER A 11 5.51 7.93 -13.10
N SER A 12 4.45 8.41 -12.47
CA SER A 12 4.22 8.32 -11.02
C SER A 12 3.18 7.23 -10.74
N ASP A 13 3.16 6.63 -9.55
CA ASP A 13 2.14 5.62 -9.20
C ASP A 13 1.70 5.73 -7.73
N VAL A 14 0.45 6.17 -7.51
CA VAL A 14 -0.03 6.48 -6.16
C VAL A 14 -1.41 5.89 -5.92
N THR A 15 -1.46 4.93 -4.99
CA THR A 15 -2.70 4.46 -4.38
C THR A 15 -2.96 5.12 -3.01
N ARG A 16 -4.20 5.60 -2.83
CA ARG A 16 -4.78 5.98 -1.54
C ARG A 16 -6.15 5.34 -1.35
N SER A 17 -6.43 4.91 -0.13
CA SER A 17 -7.77 4.51 0.33
C SER A 17 -8.26 5.48 1.41
N TRP A 18 -9.52 5.89 1.33
CA TRP A 18 -10.12 6.83 2.28
C TRP A 18 -11.64 6.59 2.42
N PRO A 19 -12.26 7.02 3.53
CA PRO A 19 -13.68 6.88 3.74
C PRO A 19 -14.43 7.95 2.94
N VAL A 20 -15.37 7.53 2.09
CA VAL A 20 -16.21 8.48 1.33
C VAL A 20 -17.02 9.40 2.26
N ALA A 21 -17.36 8.92 3.46
CA ALA A 21 -18.06 9.70 4.49
C ALA A 21 -17.17 10.72 5.23
N GLY A 22 -15.87 10.79 4.94
CA GLY A 22 -14.92 11.72 5.56
C GLY A 22 -14.25 11.23 6.84
N THR A 23 -14.80 10.22 7.51
CA THR A 23 -14.24 9.63 8.74
C THR A 23 -14.25 8.11 8.64
N PHE A 24 -13.15 7.47 9.07
CA PHE A 24 -13.04 6.02 9.06
C PHE A 24 -13.96 5.44 10.14
N THR A 25 -14.68 4.37 9.79
CA THR A 25 -15.31 3.55 10.83
C THR A 25 -14.24 2.83 11.66
N PRO A 26 -14.54 2.35 12.88
CA PRO A 26 -13.58 1.59 13.67
C PRO A 26 -12.97 0.39 12.91
N ASP A 27 -13.79 -0.31 12.13
CA ASP A 27 -13.35 -1.47 11.33
C ASP A 27 -12.42 -1.06 10.18
N GLN A 28 -12.77 0.00 9.44
CA GLN A 28 -11.93 0.53 8.37
C GLN A 28 -10.60 1.06 8.92
N ALA A 29 -10.65 1.81 10.04
CA ALA A 29 -9.46 2.36 10.69
C ALA A 29 -8.51 1.25 11.15
N ARG A 30 -9.05 0.12 11.63
CA ARG A 30 -8.25 -1.04 12.06
C ARG A 30 -7.46 -1.63 10.90
N VAL A 31 -8.11 -1.90 9.76
CA VAL A 31 -7.43 -2.45 8.57
C VAL A 31 -6.47 -1.41 7.99
N TYR A 32 -6.87 -0.14 7.92
CA TYR A 32 -6.05 0.95 7.40
C TYR A 32 -4.74 1.10 8.16
N SER A 33 -4.85 1.12 9.49
CA SER A 33 -3.68 1.28 10.38
C SER A 33 -2.71 0.10 10.25
N ALA A 34 -3.21 -1.12 10.03
CA ALA A 34 -2.35 -2.28 9.78
C ALA A 34 -1.59 -2.15 8.46
N VAL A 35 -2.26 -1.80 7.36
CA VAL A 35 -1.60 -1.58 6.06
C VAL A 35 -0.59 -0.44 6.14
N LEU A 36 -0.94 0.68 6.79
CA LEU A 36 -0.03 1.81 6.99
C LEU A 36 1.19 1.43 7.84
N SER A 37 1.00 0.62 8.89
CA SER A 37 2.10 0.12 9.70
C SER A 37 3.05 -0.77 8.90
N VAL A 38 2.52 -1.60 8.00
CA VAL A 38 3.35 -2.43 7.10
C VAL A 38 4.09 -1.56 6.10
N TRP A 39 3.42 -0.57 5.50
CA TRP A 39 4.06 0.39 4.60
C TRP A 39 5.27 1.06 5.26
N ARG A 40 5.15 1.53 6.51
CA ARG A 40 6.26 2.12 7.26
C ARG A 40 7.42 1.14 7.49
N ALA A 41 7.09 -0.10 7.85
CA ALA A 41 8.10 -1.13 8.08
C ALA A 41 8.84 -1.50 6.78
N CYS A 42 8.13 -1.56 5.65
CA CYS A 42 8.74 -1.79 4.35
C CYS A 42 9.57 -0.58 3.87
N LEU A 43 9.11 0.65 4.11
CA LEU A 43 9.87 1.86 3.78
C LEU A 43 11.23 1.90 4.49
N ALA A 44 11.26 1.48 5.77
CA ALA A 44 12.51 1.38 6.53
C ALA A 44 13.53 0.39 5.91
N LEU A 45 13.07 -0.53 5.06
CA LEU A 45 13.91 -1.48 4.33
C LEU A 45 14.31 -1.02 2.92
N CYS A 46 13.73 0.07 2.41
CA CYS A 46 14.11 0.69 1.14
C CYS A 46 15.50 1.35 1.27
N ARG A 47 16.56 0.52 1.28
CA ARG A 47 17.96 0.91 1.49
C ARG A 47 18.88 0.17 0.54
N PRO A 48 20.05 0.75 0.20
CA PRO A 48 21.08 0.04 -0.57
C PRO A 48 21.41 -1.33 0.03
N GLY A 49 21.58 -2.34 -0.84
CA GLY A 49 21.91 -3.71 -0.45
C GLY A 49 20.73 -4.59 -0.04
N ARG A 50 19.56 -4.03 0.26
CA ARG A 50 18.29 -4.80 0.36
C ARG A 50 17.75 -5.14 -1.02
N THR A 51 16.81 -6.05 -1.10
CA THR A 51 16.15 -6.42 -2.37
C THR A 51 14.64 -6.21 -2.28
N LEU A 52 13.97 -6.06 -3.42
CA LEU A 52 12.51 -5.97 -3.46
C LEU A 52 11.85 -7.26 -2.94
N HIS A 53 12.51 -8.40 -3.13
CA HIS A 53 12.13 -9.67 -2.52
C HIS A 53 12.17 -9.63 -0.98
N ASP A 54 13.21 -9.05 -0.36
CA ASP A 54 13.30 -8.92 1.11
C ASP A 54 12.17 -8.04 1.68
N ILE A 55 11.87 -6.94 0.97
CA ILE A 55 10.79 -6.03 1.34
C ILE A 55 9.43 -6.75 1.21
N HIS A 56 9.24 -7.52 0.14
CA HIS A 56 8.02 -8.31 -0.05
C HIS A 56 7.86 -9.38 1.04
N ALA A 57 8.91 -10.14 1.35
CA ALA A 57 8.87 -11.14 2.42
C ALA A 57 8.50 -10.52 3.77
N THR A 58 8.99 -9.31 4.06
CA THR A 58 8.63 -8.55 5.26
C THR A 58 7.14 -8.16 5.25
N SER A 59 6.64 -7.63 4.13
CA SER A 59 5.22 -7.27 3.99
C SER A 59 4.31 -8.47 4.20
N VAL A 60 4.65 -9.63 3.64
CA VAL A 60 3.92 -10.88 3.78
C VAL A 60 3.85 -11.29 5.25
N ALA A 61 4.99 -11.26 5.96
CA ALA A 61 5.05 -11.67 7.36
C ALA A 61 4.15 -10.77 8.25
N LEU A 62 4.24 -9.45 8.08
CA LEU A 62 3.49 -8.49 8.89
C LEU A 62 2.00 -8.48 8.55
N LEU A 63 1.63 -8.48 7.27
CA LEU A 63 0.23 -8.56 6.85
C LEU A 63 -0.40 -9.89 7.27
N THR A 64 0.34 -10.99 7.19
CA THR A 64 -0.14 -12.29 7.71
C THR A 64 -0.39 -12.24 9.21
N SER A 65 0.42 -11.53 10.00
CA SER A 65 0.16 -11.31 11.44
C SER A 65 -1.13 -10.54 11.64
N ALA A 66 -1.30 -9.41 10.94
CA ALA A 66 -2.51 -8.60 11.01
C ALA A 66 -3.77 -9.40 10.62
N MET A 67 -3.72 -10.19 9.55
CA MET A 67 -4.81 -11.08 9.14
C MET A 67 -5.20 -12.06 10.26
N LYS A 68 -4.23 -12.65 10.97
CA LYS A 68 -4.50 -13.54 12.11
C LYS A 68 -5.18 -12.80 13.26
N GLU A 69 -4.69 -11.60 13.59
CA GLU A 69 -5.27 -10.76 14.63
C GLU A 69 -6.69 -10.30 14.28
N PHE A 70 -7.00 -10.18 12.99
CA PHE A 70 -8.34 -9.88 12.49
C PHE A 70 -9.26 -11.12 12.48
N GLY A 71 -8.72 -12.32 12.68
CA GLY A 71 -9.46 -13.57 12.58
C GLY A 71 -9.77 -13.96 11.13
N ALA A 72 -9.02 -13.46 10.16
CA ALA A 72 -9.17 -13.84 8.76
C ALA A 72 -8.71 -15.30 8.55
N PRO A 73 -9.46 -16.11 7.78
CA PRO A 73 -9.15 -17.53 7.60
C PRO A 73 -7.93 -17.72 6.69
N LEU A 74 -6.80 -18.11 7.28
CA LEU A 74 -5.56 -18.41 6.57
C LEU A 74 -5.43 -19.91 6.25
N SER A 75 -6.38 -20.43 5.49
CA SER A 75 -6.32 -21.79 4.94
C SER A 75 -6.22 -21.76 3.43
N SER A 76 -5.29 -22.52 2.85
CA SER A 76 -5.29 -22.76 1.41
C SER A 76 -6.04 -24.04 1.07
N ARG A 77 -6.91 -23.98 0.07
CA ARG A 77 -7.55 -25.16 -0.56
C ARG A 77 -6.81 -25.66 -1.80
N LEU A 78 -5.82 -24.89 -2.29
CA LEU A 78 -5.07 -25.21 -3.50
C LEU A 78 -3.64 -25.62 -3.12
N PRO A 79 -3.15 -26.77 -3.63
CA PRO A 79 -1.75 -27.16 -3.45
C PRO A 79 -0.82 -26.02 -3.89
N HIS A 80 0.25 -25.78 -3.12
CA HIS A 80 1.31 -24.81 -3.45
C HIS A 80 0.93 -23.31 -3.43
N THR A 81 -0.24 -22.93 -2.91
CA THR A 81 -0.57 -21.51 -2.68
C THR A 81 -0.41 -21.14 -1.21
N GLN A 82 0.25 -20.01 -0.95
CA GLN A 82 0.42 -19.52 0.41
C GLN A 82 -0.92 -18.93 0.90
N PRO A 83 -1.42 -19.28 2.10
CA PRO A 83 -2.78 -18.90 2.51
C PRO A 83 -3.07 -17.39 2.54
N TYR A 84 -2.05 -16.54 2.73
CA TYR A 84 -2.23 -15.09 2.74
C TYR A 84 -2.67 -14.54 1.37
N THR A 85 -2.38 -15.25 0.27
CA THR A 85 -2.64 -14.74 -1.09
C THR A 85 -4.12 -14.56 -1.39
N ARG A 86 -4.99 -15.13 -0.55
CA ARG A 86 -6.44 -14.86 -0.58
C ARG A 86 -6.77 -13.38 -0.32
N PHE A 87 -6.00 -12.71 0.54
CA PHE A 87 -6.27 -11.35 0.99
C PHE A 87 -5.16 -10.36 0.59
N TYR A 88 -3.99 -10.85 0.20
CA TYR A 88 -2.87 -10.07 -0.32
C TYR A 88 -2.24 -10.79 -1.54
N ALA A 89 -2.80 -10.54 -2.72
CA ALA A 89 -2.57 -11.35 -3.93
C ALA A 89 -1.51 -10.77 -4.89
N HIS A 90 -0.87 -9.65 -4.53
CA HIS A 90 0.08 -8.93 -5.38
C HIS A 90 1.45 -8.75 -4.71
N SER A 91 2.44 -8.27 -5.47
CA SER A 91 3.75 -7.90 -4.95
C SER A 91 3.64 -6.73 -3.97
N VAL A 92 4.70 -6.45 -3.21
CA VAL A 92 4.78 -5.23 -2.38
C VAL A 92 5.12 -3.99 -3.21
N GLY A 93 5.48 -4.19 -4.47
CA GLY A 93 5.97 -3.14 -5.34
C GLY A 93 6.61 -3.67 -6.61
N HIS A 94 7.05 -2.71 -7.42
CA HIS A 94 7.74 -2.90 -8.70
C HIS A 94 8.68 -1.73 -8.97
N TRP A 95 9.56 -1.87 -9.97
CA TRP A 95 10.37 -0.75 -10.44
C TRP A 95 9.50 0.30 -11.11
N LEU A 96 9.87 1.57 -10.97
CA LEU A 96 9.13 2.70 -11.53
C LEU A 96 10.08 3.64 -12.26
N GLY A 97 9.67 4.10 -13.43
CA GLY A 97 10.46 5.01 -14.24
C GLY A 97 9.71 5.44 -15.50
N MET A 98 10.21 5.08 -16.68
CA MET A 98 9.54 5.49 -17.93
C MET A 98 8.24 4.71 -18.17
N ASP A 99 8.22 3.43 -17.75
CA ASP A 99 7.02 2.63 -17.65
C ASP A 99 6.54 2.56 -16.19
N THR A 100 5.23 2.39 -15.96
CA THR A 100 4.68 2.20 -14.60
C THR A 100 5.31 0.96 -13.94
N HIS A 101 5.30 -0.18 -14.64
CA HIS A 101 6.04 -1.37 -14.25
C HIS A 101 7.36 -1.43 -15.04
N ASP A 102 8.31 -0.58 -14.66
CA ASP A 102 9.59 -0.45 -15.37
C ASP A 102 10.47 -1.70 -15.24
N CYS A 103 11.44 -1.84 -16.15
CA CYS A 103 12.58 -2.73 -16.00
C CYS A 103 12.20 -4.17 -15.63
N ALA A 104 11.15 -4.75 -16.24
CA ALA A 104 10.62 -6.08 -15.89
C ALA A 104 11.65 -7.23 -16.00
N THR A 105 12.79 -7.00 -16.66
CA THR A 105 13.92 -7.95 -16.75
C THR A 105 14.88 -7.89 -15.56
N VAL A 106 14.82 -6.84 -14.74
CA VAL A 106 15.63 -6.70 -13.52
C VAL A 106 15.03 -7.56 -12.42
N SER A 107 15.82 -8.52 -11.93
CA SER A 107 15.39 -9.46 -10.89
C SER A 107 14.95 -8.74 -9.61
N LEU A 108 13.87 -9.21 -8.98
CA LEU A 108 13.41 -8.75 -7.66
C LEU A 108 14.43 -9.03 -6.54
N THR A 109 15.41 -9.90 -6.80
CA THR A 109 16.53 -10.20 -5.89
C THR A 109 17.78 -9.36 -6.18
N THR A 110 17.72 -8.44 -7.14
CA THR A 110 18.80 -7.47 -7.39
C THR A 110 18.94 -6.54 -6.18
N PRO A 111 20.15 -6.37 -5.62
CA PRO A 111 20.36 -5.41 -4.56
C PRO A 111 20.03 -4.00 -5.03
N LEU A 112 19.21 -3.30 -4.24
CA LEU A 112 18.88 -1.90 -4.42
C LEU A 112 20.15 -1.05 -4.36
N GLN A 113 20.18 0.00 -5.18
CA GLN A 113 21.26 0.98 -5.24
C GLN A 113 20.68 2.39 -5.19
N PRO A 114 21.44 3.39 -4.72
CA PRO A 114 21.04 4.79 -4.84
C PRO A 114 20.64 5.14 -6.28
N GLY A 115 19.54 5.87 -6.44
CA GLY A 115 18.98 6.24 -7.75
C GLY A 115 17.89 5.30 -8.28
N VAL A 116 17.72 4.10 -7.69
CA VAL A 116 16.58 3.24 -8.02
C VAL A 116 15.29 3.85 -7.49
N VAL A 117 14.23 3.83 -8.29
CA VAL A 117 12.86 4.21 -7.88
C VAL A 117 11.96 2.98 -7.96
N LEU A 118 11.10 2.81 -6.96
CA LEU A 118 10.11 1.73 -6.90
C LEU A 118 8.79 2.25 -6.33
N ALA A 119 7.67 1.64 -6.74
CA ALA A 119 6.41 1.77 -6.03
C ALA A 119 6.43 0.86 -4.80
N LEU A 120 5.95 1.35 -3.66
CA LEU A 120 5.82 0.59 -2.41
C LEU A 120 4.37 0.55 -1.96
N GLU A 121 3.71 -0.59 -2.16
CA GLU A 121 2.24 -0.70 -2.22
C GLU A 121 1.63 -1.90 -1.46
N PRO A 122 1.89 -2.09 -0.15
CA PRO A 122 1.18 -3.13 0.60
C PRO A 122 -0.34 -2.92 0.58
N GLY A 123 -1.10 -4.01 0.58
CA GLY A 123 -2.56 -3.96 0.58
C GLY A 123 -3.24 -5.19 1.17
N LEU A 124 -4.49 -5.00 1.61
CA LEU A 124 -5.39 -6.04 2.10
C LEU A 124 -6.77 -5.89 1.46
N TYR A 125 -7.34 -6.98 0.98
CA TYR A 125 -8.67 -7.02 0.37
C TYR A 125 -9.44 -8.21 0.92
N PHE A 126 -10.58 -7.95 1.56
CA PHE A 126 -11.40 -8.96 2.21
C PHE A 126 -12.75 -9.10 1.47
N PRO A 127 -12.83 -9.89 0.39
CA PRO A 127 -14.10 -10.13 -0.27
C PRO A 127 -15.09 -10.77 0.70
N ALA A 128 -16.36 -10.34 0.65
CA ALA A 128 -17.42 -10.94 1.47
C ALA A 128 -17.48 -12.46 1.27
N HIS A 129 -17.33 -13.20 2.37
CA HIS A 129 -17.40 -14.65 2.34
C HIS A 129 -17.80 -15.22 3.71
N PRO A 130 -18.65 -16.27 3.79
CA PRO A 130 -19.17 -16.80 5.06
C PRO A 130 -18.14 -17.26 6.10
N ASP A 131 -16.92 -17.60 5.67
CA ASP A 131 -15.82 -18.03 6.56
C ASP A 131 -14.92 -16.88 7.05
N THR A 132 -15.16 -15.67 6.56
CA THR A 132 -14.43 -14.46 6.92
C THR A 132 -15.31 -13.64 7.87
N PRO A 133 -14.79 -13.10 8.98
CA PRO A 133 -15.59 -12.26 9.88
C PRO A 133 -16.33 -11.15 9.12
N ALA A 134 -17.64 -11.01 9.38
CA ALA A 134 -18.50 -10.07 8.64
C ALA A 134 -18.04 -8.61 8.72
N TRP A 135 -17.36 -8.23 9.80
CA TRP A 135 -16.80 -6.88 9.97
C TRP A 135 -15.65 -6.57 8.99
N LEU A 136 -15.03 -7.58 8.38
CA LEU A 136 -14.01 -7.40 7.34
C LEU A 136 -14.60 -7.31 5.93
N TRP A 137 -15.86 -7.71 5.72
CA TRP A 137 -16.40 -7.87 4.39
C TRP A 137 -16.34 -6.59 3.58
N ASP A 138 -15.86 -6.74 2.34
CA ASP A 138 -15.75 -5.71 1.32
C ASP A 138 -14.83 -4.53 1.70
N ILE A 139 -13.96 -4.72 2.71
CA ILE A 139 -12.87 -3.79 3.01
C ILE A 139 -11.67 -4.09 2.11
N GLY A 140 -11.32 -3.12 1.26
CA GLY A 140 -10.11 -3.12 0.44
C GLY A 140 -9.27 -1.88 0.68
N ILE A 141 -8.02 -2.07 1.11
CA ILE A 141 -7.09 -0.98 1.42
C ILE A 141 -5.73 -1.27 0.80
N ARG A 142 -5.22 -0.31 0.04
CA ARG A 142 -3.83 -0.25 -0.41
C ARG A 142 -3.29 1.16 -0.18
N ILE A 143 -2.04 1.25 0.23
CA ILE A 143 -1.32 2.50 0.44
C ILE A 143 -0.03 2.38 -0.33
N GLU A 144 0.17 3.29 -1.28
CA GLU A 144 1.26 3.20 -2.24
C GLU A 144 1.97 4.53 -2.42
N ASP A 145 3.28 4.49 -2.44
CA ASP A 145 4.11 5.66 -2.66
C ASP A 145 5.28 5.33 -3.60
N ASP A 146 5.68 6.34 -4.35
CA ASP A 146 6.89 6.33 -5.16
C ASP A 146 8.10 6.58 -4.25
N VAL A 147 9.03 5.62 -4.19
CA VAL A 147 10.17 5.64 -3.28
C VAL A 147 11.48 5.64 -4.06
N LEU A 148 12.26 6.70 -3.88
CA LEU A 148 13.64 6.82 -4.36
C LEU A 148 14.60 6.28 -3.29
N ILE A 149 15.43 5.32 -3.70
CA ILE A 149 16.55 4.83 -2.90
C ILE A 149 17.68 5.86 -2.94
N THR A 150 18.17 6.24 -1.76
CA THR A 150 19.30 7.18 -1.60
C THR A 150 20.47 6.49 -0.90
N ASP A 151 21.58 7.20 -0.69
CA ASP A 151 22.70 6.76 0.16
C ASP A 151 22.37 6.78 1.67
N GLY A 152 21.21 7.33 2.06
CA GLY A 152 20.74 7.44 3.44
C GLY A 152 19.30 6.98 3.59
N GLU A 153 18.45 7.84 4.15
CA GLU A 153 17.00 7.59 4.28
C GLU A 153 16.31 7.62 2.91
N PRO A 154 15.26 6.82 2.69
CA PRO A 154 14.61 6.75 1.40
C PRO A 154 13.80 8.04 1.19
N GLU A 155 13.73 8.52 -0.03
CA GLU A 155 12.88 9.67 -0.32
C GLU A 155 11.52 9.20 -0.82
N VAL A 156 10.45 9.65 -0.18
CA VAL A 156 9.07 9.42 -0.64
C VAL A 156 8.68 10.57 -1.55
N LEU A 157 8.70 10.34 -2.86
CA LEU A 157 8.46 11.38 -3.88
C LEU A 157 7.01 11.87 -3.85
N SER A 158 6.08 11.00 -3.48
CA SER A 158 4.64 11.25 -3.35
C SER A 158 4.22 11.73 -1.95
N GLN A 159 5.15 12.21 -1.12
CA GLN A 159 4.88 12.63 0.27
C GLN A 159 3.84 13.75 0.41
N GLY A 160 3.61 14.53 -0.66
CA GLY A 160 2.61 15.59 -0.67
C GLY A 160 1.16 15.10 -0.60
N VAL A 161 0.91 13.81 -0.82
CA VAL A 161 -0.44 13.21 -0.68
C VAL A 161 -0.54 12.50 0.68
N PRO A 162 -1.47 12.92 1.57
CA PRO A 162 -1.53 12.38 2.92
C PRO A 162 -1.87 10.89 2.93
N ARG A 163 -1.29 10.17 3.89
CA ARG A 163 -1.51 8.74 4.17
C ARG A 163 -1.67 8.45 5.66
N GLU A 164 -1.39 9.42 6.51
CA GLU A 164 -1.70 9.31 7.93
C GLU A 164 -3.21 9.42 8.10
N LYS A 165 -3.79 8.53 8.92
CA LYS A 165 -5.24 8.45 9.08
C LYS A 165 -5.84 9.82 9.41
N ASP A 166 -5.24 10.52 10.36
CA ASP A 166 -5.74 11.80 10.84
C ASP A 166 -5.57 12.91 9.79
N ASP A 167 -4.47 12.90 9.02
CA ASP A 167 -4.25 13.86 7.93
C ASP A 167 -5.22 13.63 6.76
N VAL A 168 -5.56 12.37 6.47
CA VAL A 168 -6.57 12.01 5.46
C VAL A 168 -7.95 12.51 5.89
N GLU A 169 -8.35 12.28 7.14
CA GLU A 169 -9.64 12.78 7.67
C GLU A 169 -9.69 14.31 7.66
N ALA A 170 -8.60 14.98 8.08
CA ALA A 170 -8.50 16.43 8.06
C ALA A 170 -8.66 17.00 6.64
N LEU A 171 -7.97 16.43 5.64
CA LEU A 171 -8.10 16.85 4.25
C LEU A 171 -9.55 16.71 3.75
N LEU A 172 -10.22 15.59 4.05
CA LEU A 172 -11.60 15.37 3.62
C LEU A 172 -12.57 16.36 4.28
N HIS A 173 -12.37 16.68 5.57
CA HIS A 173 -13.18 17.66 6.28
C HIS A 173 -12.98 19.08 5.73
N ASP A 174 -11.75 19.47 5.42
CA ASP A 174 -11.44 20.75 4.80
C ASP A 174 -12.09 20.89 3.41
N MET A 175 -12.03 19.84 2.59
CA MET A 175 -12.68 19.79 1.28
C MET A 175 -14.21 19.89 1.39
N ALA A 176 -14.83 19.17 2.34
CA ALA A 176 -16.27 19.25 2.57
C ALA A 176 -16.70 20.66 3.01
N ALA A 177 -15.92 21.29 3.90
CA ALA A 177 -16.17 22.65 4.35
C ALA A 177 -15.98 23.69 3.23
N ALA A 178 -15.02 23.48 2.32
CA ALA A 178 -14.83 24.32 1.14
C ALA A 178 -15.99 24.17 0.14
N ALA A 179 -16.45 22.95 -0.11
CA ALA A 179 -17.59 22.68 -1.00
C ALA A 179 -18.90 23.29 -0.47
N GLY A 180 -19.13 23.23 0.85
CA GLY A 180 -20.29 23.86 1.50
C GLY A 180 -20.26 25.40 1.47
N ARG A 181 -19.10 26.02 1.24
CA ARG A 181 -18.94 27.48 1.03
C ARG A 181 -19.11 27.91 -0.43
N GLY A 182 -19.19 26.95 -1.35
CA GLY A 182 -19.38 27.16 -2.79
C GLY A 182 -20.73 26.66 -3.27
N SER A 183 -21.82 27.30 -2.83
CA SER A 183 -23.12 27.20 -3.50
C SER A 183 -23.81 28.58 -3.39
N PRO A 184 -23.91 29.35 -4.49
CA PRO A 184 -24.79 30.52 -4.53
C PRO A 184 -26.27 30.12 -4.46
#